data_AF-B7VD49-F1
#
_entry.id   AF-B7VD49-F1
#
_cell.length_a   1.000
_cell.length_b   1.000
_cell.length_c   1.000
_cell.angle_alpha   90.00
_cell.angle_beta   90.00
_cell.angle_gamma   90.00
#
_symmetry.space_group_name_H-M   'P 1'
#
loop_
_entity.id
_entity.type
_entity.pdbx_description
1 polymer ?
#
loop_
_entity_poly.entity_id
_entity_poly.type
_entity_poly.pdbx_seq_one_letter_code
_entity_poly.pdbx_strand_id
1 'polypeptide(L)'
;MSGAVAGLVVITPASGFVTPGSAMIMGPVGGAVCYLMVVKIKNKFGYDDSLDAFGVHGAGGTLGAILTGVFATNAVNNALKDSAGNPAALGLVDGNGGQIVNQLIGADNAWFC
;
A
#
# COMPACT_ATOMS: atom_id res chain seq x y z
N MET A 1 10.08 12.30 -12.91
CA MET A 1 8.64 12.14 -12.61
C MET A 1 8.29 10.86 -11.83
N SER A 2 9.23 9.92 -11.63
CA SER A 2 9.00 8.63 -10.93
C SER A 2 8.37 8.78 -9.53
N GLY A 3 8.72 9.80 -8.73
CA GLY A 3 8.17 9.98 -7.37
C GLY A 3 6.67 10.31 -7.27
N ALA A 4 6.14 11.11 -8.21
CA ALA A 4 4.70 11.42 -8.22
C ALA A 4 3.86 10.19 -8.60
N VAL A 5 4.37 9.39 -9.55
CA VAL A 5 3.78 8.12 -9.96
C VAL A 5 3.85 7.10 -8.80
N ALA A 6 4.98 7.04 -8.09
CA ALA A 6 5.12 6.18 -6.91
C ALA A 6 4.11 6.51 -5.80
N GLY A 7 3.86 7.79 -5.53
CA GLY A 7 2.82 8.22 -4.59
C GLY A 7 1.42 7.77 -5.01
N LEU A 8 1.11 7.84 -6.31
CA LEU A 8 -0.17 7.39 -6.86
C LEU A 8 -0.34 5.86 -6.74
N VAL A 9 0.71 5.10 -7.03
CA VAL A 9 0.70 3.63 -6.85
C VAL A 9 0.45 3.27 -5.38
N VAL A 10 1.12 3.94 -4.45
CA VAL A 10 1.01 3.65 -3.01
C VAL A 10 -0.38 3.99 -2.46
N ILE A 11 -1.05 5.03 -2.96
CA ILE A 11 -2.42 5.38 -2.53
C ILE A 11 -3.50 4.55 -3.23
N THR A 12 -3.20 3.89 -4.35
CA THR A 12 -4.17 3.11 -5.14
C THR A 12 -4.97 2.11 -4.29
N PRO A 13 -4.34 1.19 -3.51
CA PRO A 13 -5.10 0.26 -2.67
C PRO A 13 -5.85 0.92 -1.50
N ALA A 14 -5.45 2.14 -1.13
CA ALA A 14 -5.98 2.89 0.02
C ALA A 14 -7.10 3.88 -0.34
N SER A 15 -7.28 4.20 -1.63
CA SER A 15 -8.06 5.34 -2.14
C SER A 15 -9.53 5.45 -1.68
N GLY A 16 -10.12 4.37 -1.16
CA GLY A 16 -11.48 4.33 -0.63
C GLY A 16 -11.61 3.97 0.85
N PHE A 17 -10.49 3.86 1.59
CA PHE A 17 -10.47 3.31 2.95
C PHE A 17 -9.68 4.15 3.96
N VAL A 18 -8.84 5.08 3.49
CA VAL A 18 -7.97 5.90 4.35
C VAL A 18 -8.43 7.35 4.39
N THR A 19 -8.14 8.03 5.51
CA THR A 19 -8.51 9.45 5.68
C THR A 19 -7.61 10.37 4.85
N PRO A 20 -8.05 11.59 4.48
CA PRO A 20 -7.20 12.56 3.79
C PRO A 20 -5.88 12.85 4.53
N GLY A 21 -5.91 12.85 5.87
CA GLY A 21 -4.71 13.05 6.69
C GLY A 21 -3.68 11.93 6.57
N SER A 22 -4.12 10.67 6.51
CA SER A 22 -3.21 9.53 6.29
C SER A 22 -2.72 9.46 4.84
N ALA A 23 -3.56 9.80 3.87
CA ALA A 23 -3.16 9.89 2.46
C ALA A 23 -2.01 10.90 2.21
N MET A 24 -2.04 12.04 2.90
CA MET A 24 -0.96 13.05 2.86
C MET A 24 0.38 12.54 3.38
N ILE A 25 0.37 11.53 4.25
CA ILE A 25 1.59 10.90 4.79
C ILE A 25 2.05 9.74 3.88
N MET A 26 1.11 8.96 3.35
CA MET A 26 1.40 7.82 2.48
C MET A 26 2.07 8.23 1.17
N GLY A 27 1.71 9.38 0.58
CA GLY A 27 2.32 9.87 -0.66
C GLY A 27 3.84 10.12 -0.56
N PRO A 28 4.31 10.97 0.37
CA PRO A 28 5.73 11.21 0.59
C PRO A 28 6.51 9.97 1.02
N VAL A 29 5.93 9.14 1.90
CA VAL A 29 6.56 7.87 2.35
C VAL A 29 6.72 6.93 1.16
N GLY A 30 5.68 6.79 0.34
CA GLY A 30 5.70 6.01 -0.89
C GLY A 30 6.75 6.48 -1.89
N GLY A 31 6.80 7.79 -2.14
CA GLY A 31 7.79 8.40 -3.02
C GLY A 31 9.23 8.19 -2.53
N ALA A 32 9.47 8.31 -1.22
CA ALA A 32 10.79 8.10 -0.63
C ALA A 32 11.25 6.63 -0.70
N VAL A 33 10.36 5.68 -0.36
CA VAL A 33 10.70 4.25 -0.39
C VAL A 33 10.91 3.76 -1.82
N CYS A 34 10.04 4.14 -2.76
CA CYS A 34 10.24 3.80 -4.17
C CYS A 34 11.53 4.41 -4.71
N TYR A 35 11.83 5.67 -4.40
CA TYR A 35 13.11 6.28 -4.78
C TYR A 35 14.33 5.52 -4.23
N LEU A 36 14.29 5.07 -2.97
CA LEU A 36 15.36 4.28 -2.38
C LEU A 36 15.50 2.90 -3.03
N MET A 37 14.40 2.23 -3.34
CA MET A 37 14.39 0.98 -4.11
C MET A 37 15.09 1.15 -5.46
N VAL A 38 14.75 2.22 -6.16
CA VAL A 38 15.23 2.48 -7.52
C VAL A 38 16.70 2.88 -7.54
N VAL A 39 17.12 3.77 -6.64
CA VAL A 39 18.47 4.32 -6.66
C VAL A 39 19.48 3.42 -5.96
N LYS A 40 19.11 2.80 -4.83
CA LYS A 40 20.03 2.01 -4.02
C LYS A 40 19.91 0.51 -4.22
N ILE A 41 18.70 -0.02 -4.35
CA ILE A 41 18.52 -1.47 -4.45
C ILE A 41 18.81 -1.98 -5.86
N LYS A 42 18.37 -1.29 -6.93
CA LYS A 42 18.73 -1.69 -8.32
C LYS A 42 20.24 -1.70 -8.54
N ASN A 43 20.94 -0.64 -8.12
CA ASN A 43 22.41 -0.57 -8.22
C ASN A 43 23.13 -1.64 -7.38
N LYS A 44 22.55 -2.05 -6.24
CA LYS A 44 23.16 -3.07 -5.37
C LYS A 44 22.92 -4.50 -5.86
N PHE A 45 21.77 -4.77 -6.49
CA PHE A 45 21.42 -6.09 -7.02
C PHE A 45 21.77 -6.28 -8.50
N GLY A 46 22.18 -5.22 -9.20
CA GLY A 46 22.66 -5.29 -10.58
C GLY A 46 21.59 -5.68 -11.60
N TYR A 47 20.31 -5.59 -11.24
CA TYR A 47 19.20 -5.90 -12.14
C TYR A 47 18.81 -4.64 -12.93
N ASP A 48 18.88 -4.71 -14.25
CA ASP A 48 18.49 -3.60 -15.13
C ASP A 48 16.98 -3.65 -15.39
N ASP A 49 16.23 -3.01 -14.51
CA ASP A 49 14.81 -2.73 -14.74
C ASP A 49 14.70 -1.37 -15.47
N SER A 50 14.86 -1.39 -16.80
CA SER A 50 14.95 -0.19 -17.64
C SER A 50 13.70 0.70 -17.58
N LEU A 51 12.55 0.18 -17.11
CA LEU A 51 11.28 0.92 -16.99
C LEU A 51 10.95 1.37 -15.56
N ASP A 52 11.76 0.98 -14.57
CA ASP A 52 11.51 1.24 -13.14
C ASP A 52 10.22 0.59 -12.60
N ALA A 53 9.70 -0.40 -13.33
CA ALA A 53 8.41 -1.00 -13.08
C ALA A 53 8.41 -1.79 -11.77
N PHE A 54 9.48 -2.53 -11.49
CA PHE A 54 9.60 -3.31 -10.27
C PHE A 54 9.73 -2.40 -9.04
N GLY A 55 10.54 -1.34 -9.15
CA GLY A 55 10.78 -0.39 -8.07
C GLY A 55 9.58 0.49 -7.74
N VAL A 56 8.81 0.92 -8.76
CA VAL A 56 7.68 1.84 -8.59
C VAL A 56 6.35 1.10 -8.44
N HIS A 57 6.09 0.07 -9.25
CA HIS A 57 4.80 -0.65 -9.23
C HIS A 57 4.83 -1.84 -8.27
N GLY A 58 5.85 -2.69 -8.33
CA GLY A 58 5.95 -3.86 -7.45
C GLY A 58 6.16 -3.44 -5.98
N ALA A 59 7.23 -2.70 -5.71
CA ALA A 59 7.55 -2.26 -4.35
C ALA A 59 6.54 -1.23 -3.82
N GLY A 60 6.13 -0.28 -4.67
CA GLY A 60 5.12 0.71 -4.32
C GLY A 60 3.75 0.10 -4.07
N GLY A 61 3.33 -0.88 -4.88
CA GLY A 61 2.07 -1.60 -4.70
C GLY A 61 2.06 -2.42 -3.40
N THR A 62 3.16 -3.12 -3.11
CA THR A 62 3.31 -3.89 -1.86
C THR A 62 3.29 -2.99 -0.63
N LEU A 63 4.03 -1.87 -0.68
CA LEU A 63 4.01 -0.87 0.38
C LEU A 63 2.61 -0.27 0.57
N GLY A 64 1.93 0.05 -0.54
CA GLY A 64 0.55 0.53 -0.53
C GLY A 64 -0.42 -0.45 0.12
N ALA A 65 -0.31 -1.75 -0.20
CA ALA A 65 -1.14 -2.79 0.39
C ALA A 65 -0.94 -2.90 1.92
N ILE A 66 0.32 -2.87 2.37
CA ILE A 66 0.66 -2.89 3.80
C ILE A 66 0.11 -1.65 4.51
N LEU A 67 0.35 -0.46 3.96
CA LEU A 67 -0.13 0.80 4.54
C LEU A 67 -1.66 0.88 4.54
N THR A 68 -2.32 0.29 3.55
CA THR A 68 -3.79 0.14 3.52
C THR A 68 -4.25 -0.74 4.67
N GLY A 69 -3.61 -1.90 4.91
CA GLY A 69 -3.91 -2.76 6.05
C GLY A 69 -3.73 -2.07 7.40
N VAL A 70 -2.85 -1.06 7.48
CA VAL A 70 -2.64 -0.25 8.69
C VAL A 70 -3.70 0.85 8.83
N PHE A 71 -3.84 1.70 7.81
CA PHE A 71 -4.60 2.96 7.89
C PHE A 71 -6.07 2.86 7.46
N ALA A 72 -6.53 1.72 6.94
CA ALA A 72 -7.94 1.54 6.61
C ALA A 72 -8.82 1.71 7.86
N THR A 73 -9.89 2.50 7.73
CA THR A 73 -10.79 2.83 8.85
C THR A 73 -12.25 2.94 8.40
N ASN A 74 -13.15 2.48 9.27
CA ASN A 74 -14.60 2.60 9.14
C ASN A 74 -15.10 4.04 9.16
N ALA A 75 -14.28 4.98 9.66
CA ALA A 75 -14.58 6.40 9.59
C ALA A 75 -14.68 6.93 8.14
N VAL A 76 -14.07 6.22 7.18
CA VAL A 76 -14.11 6.57 5.75
C VAL A 76 -15.07 5.67 4.98
N ASN A 77 -15.09 4.37 5.28
CA ASN A 77 -15.91 3.41 4.55
C ASN A 77 -16.27 2.22 5.43
N ASN A 78 -17.52 1.76 5.46
CA ASN A 78 -17.94 0.59 6.25
C ASN A 78 -18.00 -0.68 5.40
N ALA A 79 -16.92 -0.98 4.68
CA ALA A 79 -16.88 -2.04 3.68
C ALA A 79 -16.86 -3.46 4.28
N LEU A 80 -16.27 -3.63 5.46
CA LEU A 80 -16.34 -4.88 6.20
C LEU A 80 -17.51 -4.81 7.17
N LYS A 81 -18.38 -5.83 7.14
CA LYS A 81 -19.50 -5.99 8.06
C LYS A 81 -19.40 -7.33 8.76
N ASP A 82 -19.71 -7.35 10.05
CA ASP A 82 -19.80 -8.59 10.81
C ASP A 82 -21.04 -9.41 10.39
N SER A 83 -21.18 -10.63 10.92
CA SER A 83 -22.35 -11.49 10.66
C SER A 83 -23.68 -10.93 11.18
N ALA A 84 -23.65 -9.86 11.97
CA ALA A 84 -24.82 -9.13 12.47
C ALA A 84 -25.12 -7.86 11.66
N GLY A 85 -24.30 -7.53 10.65
CA GLY A 85 -24.46 -6.37 9.78
C GLY A 85 -23.83 -5.06 10.31
N ASN A 86 -23.12 -5.10 11.44
CA ASN A 86 -22.42 -3.94 11.99
C ASN A 86 -21.07 -3.73 11.30
N PRO A 87 -20.58 -2.49 11.22
CA PRO A 87 -19.25 -2.21 10.66
C PRO A 87 -18.16 -2.93 11.46
N ALA A 88 -17.41 -3.79 10.78
CA ALA A 88 -16.29 -4.55 11.33
C ALA A 88 -14.99 -3.80 11.09
N ALA A 89 -14.07 -3.85 12.05
CA ALA A 89 -12.79 -3.15 12.00
C ALA A 89 -12.04 -3.39 10.67
N LEU A 90 -11.68 -2.32 9.97
CA LEU A 90 -11.16 -2.40 8.60
C LEU A 90 -9.66 -2.64 8.52
N GLY A 91 -8.90 -1.91 9.32
CA GLY A 91 -7.44 -1.99 9.38
C GLY A 91 -6.94 -1.95 10.81
N LEU A 92 -5.63 -1.91 10.97
CA LEU A 92 -5.00 -1.88 12.29
C LEU A 92 -5.45 -0.68 13.13
N VAL A 93 -5.66 0.49 12.51
CA VAL A 93 -6.16 1.71 13.18
C VAL A 93 -7.56 1.52 13.78
N ASP A 94 -8.36 0.64 13.20
CA ASP A 94 -9.70 0.29 13.69
C ASP A 94 -9.72 -0.93 14.62
N GLY A 95 -8.55 -1.54 14.89
CA GLY A 95 -8.41 -2.72 15.74
C GLY A 95 -8.34 -4.06 15.00
N ASN A 96 -8.36 -4.07 13.66
CA ASN A 96 -8.21 -5.30 12.86
C ASN A 96 -6.79 -5.43 12.29
N GLY A 97 -5.88 -5.94 13.13
CA GLY A 97 -4.51 -6.26 12.70
C GLY A 97 -4.42 -7.43 11.72
N GLY A 98 -5.46 -8.27 11.63
CA GLY A 98 -5.55 -9.35 10.65
C GLY A 98 -5.58 -8.84 9.21
N GLN A 99 -6.02 -7.60 9.00
CA GLN A 99 -6.05 -7.01 7.67
C GLN A 99 -4.65 -6.85 7.05
N ILE A 100 -3.61 -6.62 7.86
CA ILE A 100 -2.24 -6.56 7.34
C ILE A 100 -1.84 -7.90 6.74
N VAL A 101 -2.21 -9.01 7.40
CA VAL A 101 -1.93 -10.37 6.91
C VAL A 101 -2.71 -10.64 5.63
N ASN A 102 -3.98 -10.26 5.56
CA ASN A 102 -4.80 -10.39 4.34
C ASN A 102 -4.21 -9.61 3.16
N GLN A 103 -3.74 -8.38 3.41
CA GLN A 103 -3.10 -7.55 2.38
C GLN A 103 -1.75 -8.12 1.95
N LEU A 104 -0.99 -8.72 2.88
CA LEU A 104 0.26 -9.41 2.56
C LEU A 104 0.04 -10.65 1.70
N ILE A 105 -0.93 -11.50 2.05
CA ILE A 105 -1.28 -12.69 1.25
C ILE A 105 -1.78 -12.27 -0.14
N GLY A 106 -2.61 -11.23 -0.20
CA GLY A 106 -3.10 -10.69 -1.47
C GLY A 106 -1.97 -10.14 -2.34
N ALA A 107 -1.04 -9.39 -1.74
CA ALA A 107 0.15 -8.90 -2.43
C ALA A 107 1.01 -10.07 -2.93
N ASP A 108 1.31 -11.04 -2.07
CA ASP A 108 2.09 -12.23 -2.41
C ASP A 108 1.49 -12.99 -3.59
N ASN A 109 0.19 -13.29 -3.56
CA ASN A 109 -0.51 -13.90 -4.70
C ASN A 109 -0.40 -13.06 -5.98
N ALA A 110 -0.41 -11.72 -5.88
CA ALA A 110 -0.24 -10.83 -7.03
C ALA A 110 1.18 -10.85 -7.60
N TRP A 111 2.19 -11.27 -6.83
CA TRP A 111 3.55 -11.50 -7.31
C TRP A 111 3.71 -12.84 -8.06
N PHE A 112 2.81 -13.81 -7.81
CA PHE A 112 2.86 -15.16 -8.37
C PHE A 112 1.88 -15.40 -9.53
N CYS A 113 0.98 -14.46 -9.82
CA CYS A 113 0.02 -14.51 -10.92
C CYS A 113 0.59 -13.87 -12.19
#